data_AF-A0A7Y3GK62-F1
#
_entry.id   AF-A0A7Y3GK62-F1
#
_cell.length_a   1.000
_cell.length_b   1.000
_cell.length_c   1.000
_cell.angle_alpha   90.00
_cell.angle_beta   90.00
_cell.angle_gamma   90.00
#
_symmetry.space_group_name_H-M   'P 1'
#
loop_
_entity.id
_entity.type
_entity.pdbx_description
1 polymer ?
#
loop_
_entity_poly.entity_id
_entity_poly.type
_entity_poly.pdbx_seq_one_letter_code
_entity_poly.pdbx_strand_id
1 'polypeptide(L)'
;MKVLLMSMPDVAPLIMHETAIHMPGHGIACVGGNVDAHHDVYIVDLVRKRRQLKKYISKILLKIRPDLVGLSAMAWQYDTCVKLIKLIKSVLPAVKIAIGGYHATLMNEEIAASSEGQLIDFIIRGEGEEAFRRLVNSLEGADRLEDIPSLTYKNGGHFVHNPRGETLDLSKLKLPIRDKRRLTWGYHIVYSKIEMLETSRGCTRGCNFCSMRHMYGRSFRTYPIERVLADLDDIYYKRKTHWVFIVDDNMVLNPKRVIALCDAIIARNYKKLKLVVQADCISMAQNEEMVSKMAQAGFRSVFLGIENASKKNLESAGKGNIVNASRKAMEICHKYGFMVIGGLIFGFPEDDEESIIENYQFMK
;
A
#
# COMPACT_ATOMS: atom_id res chain seq x y z
N MET A 1 24.48 -0.32 -10.20
CA MET A 1 24.54 0.33 -8.87
C MET A 1 23.77 -0.49 -7.84
N LYS A 2 24.03 -0.29 -6.55
CA LYS A 2 23.36 -0.97 -5.44
C LYS A 2 22.28 -0.10 -4.81
N VAL A 3 21.08 -0.65 -4.70
CA VAL A 3 19.90 0.05 -4.18
C VAL A 3 19.34 -0.70 -2.98
N LEU A 4 19.02 0.03 -1.92
CA LEU A 4 18.38 -0.52 -0.73
C LEU A 4 17.07 0.22 -0.44
N LEU A 5 15.94 -0.48 -0.58
CA LEU A 5 14.62 0.04 -0.27
C LEU A 5 14.19 -0.38 1.14
N MET A 6 13.62 0.55 1.90
CA MET A 6 13.15 0.31 3.26
C MET A 6 11.72 0.79 3.48
N SER A 7 10.92 -0.04 4.14
CA SER A 7 9.61 0.35 4.67
C SER A 7 9.74 0.66 6.16
N MET A 8 8.85 1.52 6.67
CA MET A 8 8.94 2.03 8.04
C MET A 8 8.74 0.93 9.09
N PRO A 9 9.38 1.06 10.27
CA PRO A 9 9.21 0.11 11.37
C PRO A 9 7.85 0.24 12.05
N ASP A 10 7.26 1.44 11.99
CA ASP A 10 6.01 1.72 12.65
C ASP A 10 4.87 1.12 11.84
N VAL A 11 4.02 0.36 12.50
CA VAL A 11 2.72 -0.07 11.98
C VAL A 11 1.64 0.56 12.82
N ALA A 12 0.52 0.92 12.21
CA ALA A 12 -0.63 1.48 12.91
C ALA A 12 -1.02 0.51 14.05
N PRO A 13 -0.84 0.88 15.32
CA PRO A 13 -1.10 -0.01 16.45
C PRO A 13 -2.58 0.14 16.83
N LEU A 14 -3.50 -0.18 15.90
CA LEU A 14 -4.90 0.24 16.08
C LEU A 14 -5.87 -0.90 16.42
N ILE A 15 -5.49 -2.18 16.32
CA ILE A 15 -6.46 -3.28 16.56
C ILE A 15 -5.88 -4.43 17.41
N MET A 16 -4.58 -4.73 17.29
CA MET A 16 -3.94 -5.82 18.01
C MET A 16 -2.54 -5.39 18.46
N HIS A 17 -2.04 -6.00 19.55
CA HIS A 17 -0.67 -5.78 20.03
C HIS A 17 0.31 -5.87 18.85
N GLU A 18 1.31 -4.99 18.81
CA GLU A 18 2.24 -4.83 17.67
C GLU A 18 2.95 -6.12 17.22
N THR A 19 2.98 -7.14 18.08
CA THR A 19 3.55 -8.45 17.77
C THR A 19 2.62 -9.36 16.98
N ALA A 20 1.33 -9.07 16.92
CA ALA A 20 0.33 -9.91 16.28
C ALA A 20 0.34 -9.77 14.76
N ILE A 21 0.80 -8.64 14.21
CA ILE A 21 0.71 -8.36 12.77
C ILE A 21 2.02 -7.76 12.29
N HIS A 22 2.67 -8.47 11.36
CA HIS A 22 3.82 -7.96 10.63
C HIS A 22 3.63 -8.27 9.15
N MET A 23 3.09 -7.30 8.43
CA MET A 23 2.83 -7.38 7.01
C MET A 23 4.05 -6.93 6.19
N PRO A 24 4.34 -7.53 5.03
CA PRO A 24 5.43 -7.07 4.17
C PRO A 24 5.05 -5.76 3.46
N GLY A 25 6.02 -4.88 3.23
CA GLY A 25 5.84 -3.62 2.51
C GLY A 25 5.68 -3.86 1.01
N HIS A 26 4.45 -4.03 0.55
CA HIS A 26 4.18 -4.35 -0.86
C HIS A 26 4.67 -3.27 -1.83
N GLY A 27 4.45 -1.98 -1.51
CA GLY A 27 4.85 -0.87 -2.39
C GLY A 27 6.34 -0.86 -2.73
N ILE A 28 7.23 -1.01 -1.73
CA ILE A 28 8.68 -1.07 -1.99
C ILE A 28 9.08 -2.35 -2.75
N ALA A 29 8.33 -3.45 -2.57
CA ALA A 29 8.56 -4.68 -3.31
C ALA A 29 8.18 -4.51 -4.80
N CYS A 30 7.10 -3.78 -5.10
CA CYS A 30 6.70 -3.42 -6.46
C CYS A 30 7.72 -2.48 -7.11
N VAL A 31 8.13 -1.41 -6.41
CA VAL A 31 9.16 -0.48 -6.89
C VAL A 31 10.46 -1.23 -7.20
N GLY A 32 10.96 -2.04 -6.25
CA GLY A 32 12.19 -2.80 -6.46
C GLY A 32 12.08 -3.84 -7.58
N GLY A 33 10.89 -4.44 -7.79
CA GLY A 33 10.65 -5.43 -8.84
C GLY A 33 10.68 -4.85 -10.26
N ASN A 34 10.51 -3.54 -10.38
CA ASN A 34 10.48 -2.82 -11.66
C ASN A 34 11.78 -2.09 -12.00
N VAL A 35 12.77 -2.09 -11.10
CA VAL A 35 14.14 -1.63 -11.41
C VAL A 35 14.79 -2.57 -12.43
N ASP A 36 15.63 -2.01 -13.30
CA ASP A 36 16.31 -2.77 -14.36
C ASP A 36 17.30 -3.80 -13.80
N ALA A 37 17.41 -4.93 -14.48
CA ALA A 37 17.99 -6.16 -13.93
C ALA A 37 19.52 -6.11 -13.68
N HIS A 38 20.22 -5.15 -14.27
CA HIS A 38 21.65 -4.96 -14.08
C HIS A 38 21.98 -4.23 -12.77
N HIS A 39 20.99 -3.71 -12.05
CA HIS A 39 21.17 -3.14 -10.72
C HIS A 39 20.91 -4.17 -9.60
N ASP A 40 21.66 -4.03 -8.52
CA ASP A 40 21.50 -4.86 -7.32
C ASP A 40 20.48 -4.22 -6.38
N VAL A 41 19.25 -4.73 -6.37
CA VAL A 41 18.17 -4.19 -5.52
C VAL A 41 17.91 -5.09 -4.33
N TYR A 42 17.87 -4.48 -3.15
CA TYR A 42 17.53 -5.14 -1.89
C TYR A 42 16.35 -4.44 -1.22
N ILE A 43 15.47 -5.20 -0.56
CA ILE A 43 14.35 -4.65 0.21
C ILE A 43 14.42 -5.10 1.67
N VAL A 44 14.10 -4.18 2.58
CA VAL A 44 14.06 -4.41 4.03
C VAL A 44 12.76 -3.86 4.59
N ASP A 45 11.97 -4.73 5.21
CA ASP A 45 10.81 -4.31 5.98
C ASP A 45 11.16 -4.15 7.45
N LEU A 46 11.29 -2.90 7.91
CA LEU A 46 11.79 -2.61 9.25
C LEU A 46 10.81 -3.02 10.35
N VAL A 47 9.54 -3.27 10.01
CA VAL A 47 8.55 -3.87 10.92
C VAL A 47 9.06 -5.18 11.54
N ARG A 48 9.89 -5.96 10.84
CA ARG A 48 10.48 -7.21 11.36
C ARG A 48 11.70 -7.00 12.26
N LYS A 49 12.18 -5.77 12.42
CA LYS A 49 13.43 -5.43 13.10
C LYS A 49 13.30 -4.30 14.13
N ARG A 50 12.07 -3.93 14.52
CA ARG A 50 11.74 -2.83 15.46
C ARG A 50 12.60 -2.79 16.73
N ARG A 51 12.83 -3.93 17.37
CA ARG A 51 13.60 -4.02 18.63
C ARG A 51 15.11 -3.81 18.49
N GLN A 52 15.66 -3.90 17.27
CA GLN A 52 17.10 -3.83 17.02
C GLN A 52 17.42 -2.96 15.79
N LEU A 53 16.61 -1.92 15.53
CA LEU A 53 16.69 -1.12 14.30
C LEU A 53 18.09 -0.58 14.04
N LYS A 54 18.68 0.15 15.00
CA LYS A 54 20.01 0.75 14.84
C LYS A 54 21.07 -0.29 14.49
N LYS A 55 21.16 -1.36 15.29
CA LYS A 55 22.13 -2.45 15.08
C LYS A 55 21.93 -3.13 13.71
N TYR A 56 20.68 -3.42 13.34
CA TYR A 56 20.37 -4.10 12.09
C TYR A 56 20.66 -3.22 10.86
N ILE A 57 20.22 -1.96 10.88
CA ILE A 57 20.43 -1.00 9.80
C ILE A 57 21.93 -0.74 9.61
N SER A 58 22.68 -0.44 10.68
CA SER A 58 24.14 -0.24 10.57
C SER A 58 24.83 -1.46 9.97
N LYS A 59 24.47 -2.68 10.40
CA LYS A 59 25.03 -3.92 9.84
C LYS A 59 24.73 -4.07 8.36
N ILE A 60 23.48 -3.82 7.93
CA ILE A 60 23.11 -4.03 6.53
C ILE A 60 23.70 -2.96 5.60
N LEU A 61 23.76 -1.70 6.05
CA LEU A 61 24.40 -0.62 5.31
C LEU A 61 25.89 -0.89 5.08
N LEU A 62 26.61 -1.34 6.12
CA LEU A 62 28.03 -1.67 6.00
C LEU A 62 28.28 -2.92 5.14
N LYS A 63 27.34 -3.88 5.14
CA LYS A 63 27.45 -5.09 4.32
C LYS A 63 27.20 -4.81 2.84
N ILE A 64 26.13 -4.09 2.52
CA ILE A 64 25.71 -3.85 1.13
C ILE A 64 26.52 -2.72 0.52
N ARG A 65 26.72 -1.64 1.30
CA ARG A 65 27.21 -0.33 0.86
C ARG A 65 26.40 0.17 -0.34
N PRO A 66 25.09 0.45 -0.16
CA PRO A 66 24.25 0.93 -1.25
C PRO A 66 24.69 2.32 -1.70
N ASP A 67 24.50 2.60 -2.99
CA ASP A 67 24.71 3.91 -3.60
C ASP A 67 23.47 4.80 -3.36
N LEU A 68 22.29 4.19 -3.34
CA LEU A 68 20.99 4.82 -3.11
C LEU A 68 20.18 4.05 -2.06
N VAL A 69 19.63 4.77 -1.08
CA VAL A 69 18.63 4.25 -0.14
C VAL A 69 17.29 4.90 -0.41
N GLY A 70 16.28 4.09 -0.71
CA GLY A 70 14.90 4.52 -0.89
C GLY A 70 14.05 4.23 0.35
N LEU A 71 13.27 5.19 0.83
CA LEU A 71 12.41 5.06 2.00
C LEU A 71 10.96 5.39 1.63
N SER A 72 10.01 4.54 2.00
CA SER A 72 8.58 4.81 1.79
C SER A 72 7.91 5.11 3.13
N ALA A 73 7.20 6.24 3.22
CA ALA A 73 6.53 6.67 4.46
C ALA A 73 5.09 7.17 4.24
N MET A 74 4.21 6.78 5.17
CA MET A 74 2.90 7.42 5.40
C MET A 74 3.07 8.69 6.22
N ALA A 75 2.04 9.54 6.28
CA ALA A 75 2.13 10.84 6.94
C ALA A 75 2.56 10.75 8.42
N TRP A 76 1.95 9.85 9.17
CA TRP A 76 2.26 9.62 10.59
C TRP A 76 3.61 8.91 10.82
N GLN A 77 4.30 8.47 9.76
CA GLN A 77 5.62 7.81 9.84
C GLN A 77 6.78 8.74 9.45
N TYR A 78 6.50 9.97 9.02
CA TYR A 78 7.54 10.84 8.46
C TYR A 78 8.65 11.19 9.46
N ASP A 79 8.29 11.48 10.72
CA ASP A 79 9.28 11.74 11.77
C ASP A 79 10.23 10.56 11.99
N THR A 80 9.70 9.33 11.93
CA THR A 80 10.53 8.12 11.98
C THR A 80 11.42 8.02 10.74
N CYS A 81 10.88 8.31 9.55
CA CYS A 81 11.65 8.35 8.32
C CYS A 81 12.86 9.29 8.44
N VAL A 82 12.65 10.52 8.93
CA VAL A 82 13.73 11.50 9.16
C VAL A 82 14.77 10.98 10.14
N LYS A 83 14.36 10.36 11.25
CA LYS A 83 15.29 9.74 12.23
C LYS A 83 16.12 8.63 11.58
N LEU A 84 15.52 7.83 10.70
CA LEU A 84 16.22 6.80 9.94
C LEU A 84 17.21 7.39 8.93
N ILE A 85 16.83 8.46 8.22
CA ILE A 85 17.72 9.18 7.29
C ILE A 85 18.97 9.67 8.03
N LYS A 86 18.79 10.32 9.19
CA LYS A 86 19.90 10.79 10.04
C LYS A 86 20.83 9.63 10.44
N LEU A 87 20.26 8.49 10.85
CA LEU A 87 21.04 7.29 11.16
C LEU A 87 21.79 6.75 9.93
N ILE A 88 21.13 6.66 8.77
CA ILE A 88 21.72 6.17 7.53
C ILE A 88 22.92 7.05 7.13
N LYS A 89 22.75 8.38 7.10
CA LYS A 89 23.82 9.34 6.80
C LYS A 89 24.96 9.31 7.83
N SER A 90 24.69 9.01 9.11
CA SER A 90 25.77 8.84 10.09
C SER A 90 26.65 7.62 9.85
N VAL A 91 26.13 6.58 9.17
CA VAL A 91 26.87 5.35 8.83
C VAL A 91 27.51 5.48 7.45
N LEU A 92 26.78 6.05 6.48
CA LEU A 92 27.23 6.27 5.11
C LEU A 92 26.95 7.72 4.70
N PRO A 93 27.86 8.68 4.99
CA PRO A 93 27.60 10.11 4.73
C PRO A 93 27.30 10.46 3.27
N ALA A 94 27.93 9.74 2.34
CA ALA A 94 27.82 9.99 0.90
C ALA A 94 26.61 9.31 0.23
N VAL A 95 25.88 8.43 0.93
CA VAL A 95 24.78 7.68 0.30
C VAL A 95 23.66 8.62 -0.13
N LYS A 96 23.10 8.38 -1.32
CA LYS A 96 21.95 9.14 -1.80
C LYS A 96 20.67 8.68 -1.13
N ILE A 97 19.77 9.61 -0.84
CA ILE A 97 18.48 9.34 -0.19
C ILE A 97 17.34 9.71 -1.13
N ALA A 98 16.49 8.73 -1.43
CA ALA A 98 15.21 8.94 -2.06
C ALA A 98 14.08 8.65 -1.06
N ILE A 99 13.05 9.49 -1.04
CA ILE A 99 11.82 9.21 -0.29
C ILE A 99 10.62 9.10 -1.23
N GLY A 100 9.64 8.30 -0.85
CA GLY A 100 8.40 8.11 -1.60
C GLY A 100 7.22 7.74 -0.69
N GLY A 101 6.09 7.40 -1.31
CA GLY A 101 4.84 7.08 -0.62
C GLY A 101 3.95 8.30 -0.40
N TYR A 102 2.93 8.16 0.46
CA TYR A 102 1.89 9.18 0.62
C TYR A 102 2.43 10.50 1.16
N HIS A 103 3.29 10.48 2.17
CA HIS A 103 3.77 11.73 2.76
C HIS A 103 4.63 12.50 1.74
N ALA A 104 5.57 11.81 1.08
CA ALA A 104 6.39 12.38 0.02
C ALA A 104 5.57 12.93 -1.15
N THR A 105 4.40 12.33 -1.45
CA THR A 105 3.52 12.80 -2.52
C THR A 105 2.74 14.05 -2.12
N LEU A 106 2.15 14.06 -0.92
CA LEU A 106 1.21 15.09 -0.48
C LEU A 106 1.90 16.29 0.15
N MET A 107 3.04 16.09 0.80
CA MET A 107 3.76 17.10 1.58
C MET A 107 5.09 17.50 0.92
N ASN A 108 5.20 17.35 -0.40
CA ASN A 108 6.47 17.52 -1.12
C ASN A 108 7.07 18.93 -1.00
N GLU A 109 6.21 19.96 -0.98
CA GLU A 109 6.63 21.36 -0.83
C GLU A 109 7.12 21.63 0.60
N GLU A 110 6.42 21.11 1.60
CA GLU A 110 6.78 21.24 3.01
C GLU A 110 8.09 20.51 3.32
N ILE A 111 8.29 19.32 2.74
CA ILE A 111 9.57 18.61 2.83
C ILE A 111 10.68 19.44 2.18
N ALA A 112 10.43 20.00 1.00
CA ALA A 112 11.41 20.80 0.27
C ALA A 112 11.81 22.08 1.03
N ALA A 113 10.85 22.71 1.72
CA ALA A 113 11.06 23.89 2.55
C ALA A 113 11.64 23.58 3.95
N SER A 114 11.59 22.33 4.40
CA SER A 114 12.04 21.92 5.73
C SER A 114 13.56 21.85 5.86
N SER A 115 14.07 21.99 7.09
CA SER A 115 15.48 21.77 7.39
C SER A 115 15.92 20.32 7.13
N GLU A 116 15.01 19.38 7.38
CA GLU A 116 15.17 17.95 7.15
C GLU A 116 15.33 17.62 5.66
N GLY A 117 14.71 18.42 4.79
CA GLY A 117 14.84 18.35 3.33
C GLY A 117 16.29 18.41 2.87
N GLN A 118 17.19 19.04 3.64
CA GLN A 118 18.62 19.08 3.33
C GLN A 118 19.28 17.69 3.30
N LEU A 119 18.73 16.71 4.04
CA LEU A 119 19.26 15.34 4.10
C LEU A 119 18.74 14.43 2.98
N ILE A 120 17.75 14.87 2.23
CA ILE A 120 17.08 14.12 1.16
C ILE A 120 17.63 14.58 -0.19
N ASP A 121 17.96 13.63 -1.07
CA ASP A 121 18.45 13.94 -2.42
C ASP A 121 17.31 13.94 -3.45
N PHE A 122 16.31 13.06 -3.27
CA PHE A 122 15.21 12.86 -4.21
C PHE A 122 13.87 12.62 -3.49
N ILE A 123 12.78 13.14 -4.05
CA ILE A 123 11.40 12.87 -3.62
C ILE A 123 10.64 12.32 -4.83
N ILE A 124 10.00 11.17 -4.67
CA ILE A 124 9.15 10.55 -5.70
C ILE A 124 7.70 10.72 -5.30
N ARG A 125 6.93 11.35 -6.19
CA ARG A 125 5.52 11.68 -5.98
C ARG A 125 4.63 10.77 -6.82
N GLY A 126 3.53 10.30 -6.25
CA GLY A 126 2.63 9.38 -6.94
C GLY A 126 3.16 7.94 -6.98
N GLU A 127 2.94 7.27 -8.12
CA GLU A 127 3.38 5.90 -8.36
C GLU A 127 4.89 5.84 -8.60
N GLY A 128 5.59 5.03 -7.81
CA GLY A 128 7.04 5.09 -7.73
C GLY A 128 7.78 4.19 -8.70
N GLU A 129 7.14 3.19 -9.31
CA GLU A 129 7.84 2.15 -10.09
C GLU A 129 8.68 2.73 -11.23
N GLU A 130 8.06 3.51 -12.12
CA GLU A 130 8.74 4.04 -13.29
C GLU A 130 9.66 5.21 -12.94
N ALA A 131 9.20 6.15 -12.10
CA ALA A 131 10.00 7.29 -11.68
C ALA A 131 11.27 6.86 -10.93
N PHE A 132 11.17 5.84 -10.06
CA PHE A 132 12.33 5.30 -9.36
C PHE A 132 13.25 4.51 -10.30
N ARG A 133 12.71 3.70 -11.22
CA ARG A 133 13.53 3.01 -12.24
C ARG A 133 14.35 4.01 -13.05
N ARG A 134 13.72 5.08 -13.55
CA ARG A 134 14.40 6.15 -14.29
C ARG A 134 15.40 6.93 -13.43
N LEU A 135 15.10 7.15 -12.14
CA LEU A 135 16.05 7.76 -11.20
C LEU A 135 17.31 6.91 -11.02
N VAL A 136 17.16 5.59 -10.87
CA VAL A 136 18.32 4.69 -10.74
C VAL A 136 19.15 4.71 -12.03
N ASN A 137 18.51 4.73 -13.20
CA ASN A 137 19.18 4.83 -14.50
C ASN A 137 19.88 6.18 -14.71
N SER A 138 19.29 7.30 -14.27
CA SER A 138 19.89 8.63 -14.40
C SER A 138 21.13 8.80 -13.54
N LEU A 139 21.18 8.14 -12.37
CA LEU A 139 22.37 8.10 -11.52
C LEU A 139 23.56 7.35 -12.16
N GLU A 140 23.32 6.53 -13.18
CA GLU A 140 24.35 5.89 -14.01
C GLU A 140 24.58 6.64 -15.34
N GLY A 141 23.89 7.75 -15.58
CA GLY A 141 24.02 8.57 -16.81
C GLY A 141 23.20 8.08 -18.00
N ALA A 142 22.29 7.12 -17.81
CA ALA A 142 21.44 6.56 -18.88
C ALA A 142 20.11 7.32 -19.09
N ASP A 143 19.83 8.32 -18.26
CA ASP A 143 18.63 9.17 -18.30
C ASP A 143 18.94 10.53 -17.66
N ARG A 144 18.06 11.52 -17.82
CA ARG A 144 18.23 12.88 -17.27
C ARG A 144 17.20 13.16 -16.19
N LEU A 145 17.64 13.74 -15.07
CA LEU A 145 16.77 13.98 -13.91
C LEU A 145 15.57 14.88 -14.25
N GLU A 146 15.79 15.91 -15.09
CA GLU A 146 14.78 16.86 -15.55
C GLU A 146 13.66 16.23 -16.38
N ASP A 147 13.91 15.06 -16.99
CA ASP A 147 12.95 14.38 -17.86
C ASP A 147 12.09 13.35 -17.11
N ILE A 148 12.31 13.14 -15.81
CA ILE A 148 11.61 12.12 -15.02
C ILE A 148 10.34 12.72 -14.42
N PRO A 149 9.13 12.34 -14.88
CA PRO A 149 7.90 12.89 -14.33
C PRO A 149 7.73 12.54 -12.85
N SER A 150 7.10 13.45 -12.12
CA SER A 150 6.83 13.34 -10.68
C SER A 150 8.07 13.23 -9.77
N LEU A 151 9.28 13.35 -10.32
CA LEU A 151 10.49 13.46 -9.54
C LEU A 151 10.65 14.90 -9.02
N THR A 152 11.09 15.02 -7.78
CA THR A 152 11.67 16.25 -7.24
C THR A 152 13.11 15.93 -6.85
N TYR A 153 14.06 16.76 -7.29
CA TYR A 153 15.49 16.53 -7.11
C TYR A 153 16.20 17.84 -6.77
N LYS A 154 17.45 17.77 -6.30
CA LYS A 154 18.26 18.96 -6.02
C LYS A 154 19.06 19.42 -7.24
N ASN A 155 18.92 20.70 -7.61
CA ASN A 155 19.77 21.39 -8.57
C ASN A 155 20.29 22.68 -7.92
N GLY A 156 21.62 22.90 -7.93
CA GLY A 156 22.23 24.08 -7.30
C GLY A 156 21.92 24.24 -5.81
N GLY A 157 21.62 23.15 -5.10
CA GLY A 157 21.25 23.18 -3.67
C GLY A 157 19.77 23.39 -3.38
N HIS A 158 18.95 23.66 -4.39
CA HIS A 158 17.51 23.88 -4.26
C HIS A 158 16.72 22.72 -4.85
N PHE A 159 15.53 22.44 -4.32
CA PHE A 159 14.63 21.45 -4.89
C PHE A 159 13.97 21.99 -6.16
N VAL A 160 13.96 21.15 -7.20
CA VAL A 160 13.26 21.36 -8.46
C VAL A 160 12.22 20.27 -8.60
N HIS A 161 10.97 20.67 -8.88
CA HIS A 161 9.83 19.78 -8.97
C HIS A 161 9.47 19.60 -10.45
N ASN A 162 9.73 18.42 -11.01
CA ASN A 162 9.29 18.14 -12.38
C ASN A 162 7.76 18.10 -12.46
N PRO A 163 7.15 18.24 -13.65
CA PRO A 163 5.72 18.06 -13.80
C PRO A 163 5.25 16.68 -13.33
N ARG A 164 4.02 16.61 -12.81
CA ARG A 164 3.40 15.33 -12.44
C ARG A 164 3.17 14.49 -13.70
N GLY A 165 3.64 13.25 -13.67
CA GLY A 165 3.39 12.26 -14.72
C GLY A 165 1.97 11.69 -14.69
N GLU A 166 1.59 11.04 -15.79
CA GLU A 166 0.38 10.24 -15.86
C GLU A 166 0.45 9.03 -14.92
N THR A 167 -0.71 8.52 -14.53
CA THR A 167 -0.79 7.27 -13.78
C THR A 167 -0.32 6.09 -14.64
N LEU A 168 0.43 5.16 -14.05
CA LEU A 168 1.09 4.07 -14.76
C LEU A 168 0.11 3.10 -15.44
N ASP A 169 0.56 2.51 -16.54
CA ASP A 169 -0.11 1.36 -17.15
C ASP A 169 0.26 0.09 -16.37
N LEU A 170 -0.70 -0.44 -15.61
CA LEU A 170 -0.49 -1.61 -14.75
C LEU A 170 -0.16 -2.89 -15.53
N SER A 171 -0.44 -2.94 -16.84
CA SER A 171 -0.08 -4.09 -17.68
C SER A 171 1.43 -4.22 -17.90
N LYS A 172 2.18 -3.13 -17.74
CA LYS A 172 3.64 -3.08 -17.95
C LYS A 172 4.44 -3.40 -16.68
N LEU A 173 3.79 -3.44 -15.53
CA LEU A 173 4.46 -3.60 -14.24
C LEU A 173 4.77 -5.07 -13.94
N LYS A 174 6.05 -5.31 -13.61
CA LYS A 174 6.59 -6.62 -13.24
C LYS A 174 6.08 -7.08 -11.87
N LEU A 175 6.37 -8.35 -11.55
CA LEU A 175 6.04 -8.93 -10.25
C LEU A 175 6.88 -8.30 -9.12
N PRO A 176 6.33 -8.21 -7.89
CA PRO A 176 7.05 -7.66 -6.75
C PRO A 176 8.23 -8.54 -6.31
N ILE A 177 9.25 -7.94 -5.72
CA ILE A 177 10.35 -8.69 -5.10
C ILE A 177 9.84 -9.55 -3.93
N ARG A 178 9.95 -10.87 -4.10
CA ARG A 178 9.67 -11.85 -3.03
C ARG A 178 10.77 -12.89 -2.83
N ASP A 179 11.86 -12.78 -3.57
CA ASP A 179 13.02 -13.68 -3.57
C ASP A 179 14.10 -13.25 -2.54
N LYS A 180 15.34 -13.71 -2.73
CA LYS A 180 16.48 -13.44 -1.83
C LYS A 180 16.88 -11.97 -1.72
N ARG A 181 16.44 -11.12 -2.64
CA ARG A 181 16.59 -9.65 -2.56
C ARG A 181 15.81 -9.07 -1.38
N ARG A 182 14.77 -9.76 -0.90
CA ARG A 182 14.08 -9.41 0.34
C ARG A 182 14.85 -9.96 1.55
N LEU A 183 15.37 -9.06 2.37
CA LEU A 183 16.31 -9.38 3.44
C LEU A 183 15.62 -9.65 4.79
N THR A 184 14.32 -9.40 4.87
CA THR A 184 13.47 -9.62 6.04
C THR A 184 12.40 -10.66 5.75
N TRP A 185 12.05 -11.47 6.77
CA TRP A 185 11.14 -12.60 6.62
C TRP A 185 10.30 -12.81 7.88
N GLY A 186 9.39 -13.79 7.83
CA GLY A 186 8.53 -14.17 8.96
C GLY A 186 7.33 -13.24 9.12
N TYR A 187 6.83 -12.70 8.02
CA TYR A 187 5.58 -11.91 7.98
C TYR A 187 4.40 -12.79 8.37
N HIS A 188 3.52 -12.26 9.19
CA HIS A 188 2.37 -13.00 9.71
C HIS A 188 1.23 -12.07 10.12
N ILE A 189 0.04 -12.66 10.14
CA ILE A 189 -1.14 -12.19 10.85
C ILE A 189 -1.49 -13.24 11.91
N VAL A 190 -1.47 -12.85 13.17
CA VAL A 190 -1.57 -13.71 14.34
C VAL A 190 -0.58 -14.88 14.24
N TYR A 191 -1.05 -16.10 13.98
CA TYR A 191 -0.22 -17.31 13.86
C TYR A 191 0.03 -17.75 12.41
N SER A 192 -0.54 -17.07 11.43
CA SER A 192 -0.49 -17.47 10.01
C SER A 192 0.48 -16.61 9.21
N LYS A 193 1.30 -17.24 8.37
CA LYS A 193 2.10 -16.52 7.37
C LYS A 193 1.20 -15.75 6.43
N ILE A 194 1.58 -14.52 6.10
CA ILE A 194 0.82 -13.64 5.20
C ILE A 194 1.72 -13.01 4.13
N GLU A 195 1.15 -12.81 2.94
CA GLU A 195 1.73 -12.03 1.86
C GLU A 195 0.70 -11.03 1.32
N MET A 196 1.19 -10.09 0.53
CA MET A 196 0.38 -9.03 -0.09
C MET A 196 0.19 -9.27 -1.58
N LEU A 197 -0.96 -8.91 -2.12
CA LEU A 197 -1.26 -8.96 -3.55
C LEU A 197 -2.04 -7.71 -3.95
N GLU A 198 -1.68 -7.11 -5.07
CA GLU A 198 -2.40 -5.99 -5.67
C GLU A 198 -3.03 -6.45 -6.99
N THR A 199 -4.32 -6.15 -7.19
CA THR A 199 -5.10 -6.50 -8.39
C THR A 199 -5.61 -5.26 -9.13
N SER A 200 -5.63 -4.11 -8.46
CA SER A 200 -6.07 -2.82 -8.99
C SER A 200 -5.52 -1.65 -8.18
N ARG A 201 -5.52 -0.45 -8.77
CA ARG A 201 -5.16 0.83 -8.12
C ARG A 201 -6.21 1.89 -8.37
N GLY A 202 -6.47 2.70 -7.34
CA GLY A 202 -7.40 3.81 -7.40
C GLY A 202 -8.81 3.42 -7.00
N CYS A 203 -9.62 4.45 -6.75
CA CYS A 203 -11.01 4.32 -6.38
C CYS A 203 -11.79 5.49 -6.96
N THR A 204 -12.98 5.22 -7.53
CA THR A 204 -13.84 6.26 -8.15
C THR A 204 -14.81 6.91 -7.15
N ARG A 205 -14.85 6.42 -5.91
CA ARG A 205 -15.66 6.97 -4.82
C ARG A 205 -15.17 8.37 -4.43
N GLY A 206 -16.08 9.18 -3.87
CA GLY A 206 -15.85 10.60 -3.59
C GLY A 206 -15.66 10.95 -2.10
N CYS A 207 -15.23 10.00 -1.26
CA CYS A 207 -15.12 10.21 0.18
C CYS A 207 -14.17 11.38 0.49
N ASN A 208 -14.66 12.40 1.19
CA ASN A 208 -13.94 13.67 1.39
C ASN A 208 -12.69 13.54 2.28
N PHE A 209 -12.67 12.57 3.20
CA PHE A 209 -11.57 12.28 4.12
C PHE A 209 -10.45 11.43 3.50
N CYS A 210 -10.63 10.97 2.26
CA CYS A 210 -9.81 9.93 1.67
C CYS A 210 -8.68 10.53 0.81
N SER A 211 -7.43 10.21 1.14
CA SER A 211 -6.25 10.71 0.41
C SER A 211 -6.05 10.07 -0.97
N MET A 212 -6.81 9.02 -1.30
CA MET A 212 -6.66 8.28 -2.56
C MET A 212 -6.83 9.15 -3.79
N ARG A 213 -7.74 10.14 -3.74
CA ARG A 213 -7.97 11.07 -4.86
C ARG A 213 -6.74 11.91 -5.16
N HIS A 214 -5.93 12.22 -4.16
CA HIS A 214 -4.69 12.98 -4.37
C HIS A 214 -3.59 12.10 -4.99
N MET A 215 -3.57 10.80 -4.65
CA MET A 215 -2.61 9.83 -5.20
C MET A 215 -2.94 9.42 -6.65
N TYR A 216 -4.19 9.05 -6.92
CA TYR A 216 -4.61 8.41 -8.18
C TYR A 216 -5.65 9.20 -8.98
N GLY A 217 -6.07 10.39 -8.52
CA GLY A 217 -7.22 11.08 -9.10
C GLY A 217 -8.52 10.28 -8.89
N ARG A 218 -9.49 10.47 -9.78
CA ARG A 218 -10.71 9.65 -9.84
C ARG A 218 -10.53 8.54 -10.88
N SER A 219 -9.63 7.59 -10.60
CA SER A 219 -9.33 6.49 -11.52
C SER A 219 -9.55 5.13 -10.84
N PHE A 220 -9.78 4.11 -11.66
CA PHE A 220 -9.74 2.70 -11.26
C PHE A 220 -9.07 1.93 -12.40
N ARG A 221 -7.86 1.45 -12.15
CA ARG A 221 -7.03 0.73 -13.12
C ARG A 221 -6.76 -0.66 -12.58
N THR A 222 -6.70 -1.65 -13.45
CA THR A 222 -6.56 -3.05 -13.03
C THR A 222 -5.37 -3.71 -13.67
N TYR A 223 -4.68 -4.57 -12.92
CA TYR A 223 -3.70 -5.48 -13.51
C TYR A 223 -4.41 -6.50 -14.42
N PRO A 224 -3.74 -7.00 -15.47
CA PRO A 224 -4.19 -8.17 -16.22
C PRO A 224 -4.41 -9.36 -15.27
N ILE A 225 -5.46 -10.14 -15.48
CA ILE A 225 -5.80 -11.28 -14.61
C ILE A 225 -4.64 -12.29 -14.57
N GLU A 226 -3.99 -12.53 -15.69
CA GLU A 226 -2.87 -13.45 -15.85
C GLU A 226 -1.67 -13.01 -14.99
N ARG A 227 -1.39 -11.70 -14.91
CA ARG A 227 -0.37 -11.15 -14.03
C ARG A 227 -0.76 -11.37 -12.56
N VAL A 228 -2.03 -11.13 -12.20
CA VAL A 228 -2.52 -11.36 -10.83
C VAL A 228 -2.39 -12.84 -10.44
N LEU A 229 -2.71 -13.76 -11.34
CA LEU A 229 -2.54 -15.20 -11.12
C LEU A 229 -1.05 -15.59 -11.00
N ALA A 230 -0.17 -15.00 -11.81
CA ALA A 230 1.27 -15.24 -11.70
C ALA A 230 1.84 -14.75 -10.36
N ASP A 231 1.35 -13.61 -9.86
CA ASP A 231 1.71 -13.09 -8.53
C ASP A 231 1.18 -14.02 -7.42
N LEU A 232 -0.07 -14.47 -7.54
CA LEU A 232 -0.66 -15.43 -6.60
C LEU A 232 0.03 -16.80 -6.62
N ASP A 233 0.47 -17.28 -7.78
CA ASP A 233 1.27 -18.49 -7.93
C ASP A 233 2.63 -18.37 -7.23
N ASP A 234 3.30 -17.22 -7.35
CA ASP A 234 4.56 -16.97 -6.66
C ASP A 234 4.38 -17.06 -5.14
N ILE A 235 3.31 -16.45 -4.62
CA ILE A 235 2.93 -16.50 -3.20
C ILE A 235 2.61 -17.94 -2.77
N TYR A 236 1.74 -18.63 -3.51
CA TYR A 236 1.24 -19.94 -3.12
C TYR A 236 2.31 -21.03 -3.25
N TYR A 237 2.92 -21.19 -4.43
CA TYR A 237 3.82 -22.30 -4.71
C TYR A 237 5.24 -22.05 -4.21
N LYS A 238 5.78 -20.83 -4.41
CA LYS A 238 7.18 -20.55 -4.06
C LYS A 238 7.34 -20.05 -2.64
N ARG A 239 6.45 -19.17 -2.15
CA ARG A 239 6.50 -18.68 -0.77
C ARG A 239 5.80 -19.61 0.23
N LYS A 240 4.96 -20.55 -0.26
CA LYS A 240 4.20 -21.50 0.56
C LYS A 240 3.34 -20.77 1.60
N THR A 241 2.70 -19.69 1.16
CA THR A 241 1.85 -18.82 1.96
C THR A 241 0.44 -18.87 1.43
N HIS A 242 -0.53 -19.13 2.30
CA HIS A 242 -1.94 -19.31 1.90
C HIS A 242 -2.86 -18.21 2.41
N TRP A 243 -2.38 -17.31 3.28
CA TRP A 243 -3.10 -16.07 3.59
C TRP A 243 -2.55 -14.94 2.75
N VAL A 244 -3.43 -14.26 2.03
CA VAL A 244 -3.06 -13.15 1.17
C VAL A 244 -4.00 -11.99 1.45
N PHE A 245 -3.43 -10.82 1.74
CA PHE A 245 -4.19 -9.59 1.85
C PHE A 245 -4.13 -8.85 0.52
N ILE A 246 -5.30 -8.57 -0.03
CA ILE A 246 -5.46 -7.77 -1.25
C ILE A 246 -5.34 -6.30 -0.84
N VAL A 247 -4.27 -5.65 -1.28
CA VAL A 247 -3.94 -4.27 -0.87
C VAL A 247 -4.71 -3.20 -1.63
N ASP A 248 -5.54 -3.60 -2.59
CA ASP A 248 -6.36 -2.71 -3.39
C ASP A 248 -7.20 -1.76 -2.52
N ASP A 249 -7.32 -0.53 -2.98
CA ASP A 249 -8.16 0.48 -2.33
C ASP A 249 -9.63 0.07 -2.33
N ASN A 250 -10.08 -0.51 -3.46
CA ASN A 250 -11.43 -1.01 -3.64
C ASN A 250 -11.55 -1.90 -4.89
N MET A 251 -11.24 -3.20 -4.77
CA MET A 251 -11.25 -4.10 -5.93
C MET A 251 -12.67 -4.38 -6.49
N VAL A 252 -13.72 -4.11 -5.71
CA VAL A 252 -15.10 -4.48 -6.02
C VAL A 252 -15.85 -3.47 -6.88
N LEU A 253 -15.16 -2.45 -7.39
CA LEU A 253 -15.75 -1.43 -8.27
C LEU A 253 -16.15 -1.96 -9.65
N ASN A 254 -15.61 -3.10 -10.08
CA ASN A 254 -16.00 -3.75 -11.34
C ASN A 254 -16.41 -5.21 -11.09
N PRO A 255 -17.69 -5.47 -10.78
CA PRO A 255 -18.17 -6.81 -10.42
C PRO A 255 -17.91 -7.87 -11.48
N LYS A 256 -18.09 -7.54 -12.77
CA LYS A 256 -17.82 -8.47 -13.87
C LYS A 256 -16.37 -8.94 -13.88
N ARG A 257 -15.42 -8.03 -13.68
CA ARG A 257 -13.99 -8.37 -13.60
C ARG A 257 -13.68 -9.18 -12.34
N VAL A 258 -14.29 -8.84 -11.20
CA VAL A 258 -14.09 -9.61 -9.95
C VAL A 258 -14.56 -11.04 -10.12
N ILE A 259 -15.73 -11.26 -10.73
CA ILE A 259 -16.23 -12.61 -11.06
C ILE A 259 -15.23 -13.35 -11.95
N ALA A 260 -14.76 -12.73 -13.04
CA ALA A 260 -13.78 -13.34 -13.93
C ALA A 260 -12.46 -13.70 -13.22
N LEU A 261 -11.96 -12.83 -12.34
CA LEU A 261 -10.78 -13.10 -11.52
C LEU A 261 -11.04 -14.27 -10.55
N CYS A 262 -12.22 -14.31 -9.91
CA CYS A 262 -12.61 -15.38 -9.01
C CYS A 262 -12.68 -16.72 -9.74
N ASP A 263 -13.31 -16.77 -10.92
CA ASP A 263 -13.38 -17.98 -11.75
C ASP A 263 -11.98 -18.49 -12.13
N ALA A 264 -11.08 -17.56 -12.48
CA ALA A 264 -9.70 -17.91 -12.80
C ALA A 264 -8.93 -18.45 -11.57
N ILE A 265 -9.16 -17.89 -10.38
CA ILE A 265 -8.59 -18.39 -9.11
C ILE A 265 -9.16 -19.78 -8.77
N ILE A 266 -10.47 -19.99 -8.93
CA ILE A 266 -11.15 -21.26 -8.69
C ILE A 266 -10.56 -22.35 -9.61
N ALA A 267 -10.34 -22.03 -10.88
CA ALA A 267 -9.74 -22.94 -11.85
C ALA A 267 -8.32 -23.42 -11.46
N ARG A 268 -7.56 -22.61 -10.70
CA ARG A 268 -6.24 -23.02 -10.17
C ARG A 268 -6.33 -23.97 -8.97
N ASN A 269 -7.51 -24.12 -8.37
CA ASN A 269 -7.80 -25.10 -7.32
C ASN A 269 -6.85 -25.01 -6.10
N TYR A 270 -6.47 -23.79 -5.70
CA TYR A 270 -5.61 -23.56 -4.53
C TYR A 270 -6.26 -24.11 -3.27
N LYS A 271 -5.54 -24.98 -2.55
CA LYS A 271 -6.06 -25.59 -1.32
C LYS A 271 -5.76 -24.70 -0.12
N LYS A 272 -6.79 -24.46 0.70
CA LYS A 272 -6.70 -23.67 1.94
C LYS A 272 -6.26 -22.20 1.71
N LEU A 273 -6.40 -21.68 0.48
CA LEU A 273 -6.19 -20.27 0.19
C LEU A 273 -7.22 -19.43 0.95
N LYS A 274 -6.75 -18.37 1.58
CA LYS A 274 -7.54 -17.41 2.35
C LYS A 274 -7.17 -16.01 1.90
N LEU A 275 -8.10 -15.39 1.18
CA LEU A 275 -7.98 -14.02 0.71
C LEU A 275 -8.71 -13.08 1.67
N VAL A 276 -8.06 -11.96 1.99
CA VAL A 276 -8.61 -10.87 2.78
C VAL A 276 -8.63 -9.63 1.90
N VAL A 277 -9.71 -8.85 1.96
CA VAL A 277 -9.93 -7.73 1.04
C VAL A 277 -10.56 -6.54 1.75
N GLN A 278 -10.39 -5.35 1.19
CA GLN A 278 -11.14 -4.15 1.56
C GLN A 278 -12.16 -3.83 0.47
N ALA A 279 -13.37 -3.46 0.85
CA ALA A 279 -14.46 -3.22 -0.09
C ALA A 279 -15.42 -2.14 0.40
N ASP A 280 -16.07 -1.46 -0.55
CA ASP A 280 -17.18 -0.57 -0.21
C ASP A 280 -18.51 -1.33 -0.07
N CYS A 281 -19.37 -0.85 0.84
CA CYS A 281 -20.65 -1.51 1.13
C CYS A 281 -21.62 -1.48 -0.05
N ILE A 282 -21.60 -0.44 -0.89
CA ILE A 282 -22.57 -0.27 -1.99
C ILE A 282 -22.36 -1.38 -3.03
N SER A 283 -21.12 -1.56 -3.49
CA SER A 283 -20.78 -2.60 -4.46
C SER A 283 -21.08 -4.00 -3.91
N MET A 284 -20.75 -4.27 -2.65
CA MET A 284 -21.02 -5.56 -2.02
C MET A 284 -22.53 -5.84 -1.88
N ALA A 285 -23.32 -4.83 -1.50
CA ALA A 285 -24.77 -4.96 -1.30
C ALA A 285 -25.57 -5.16 -2.60
N GLN A 286 -25.06 -4.64 -3.72
CA GLN A 286 -25.74 -4.68 -5.00
C GLN A 286 -25.39 -5.91 -5.84
N ASN A 287 -24.32 -6.64 -5.50
CA ASN A 287 -23.75 -7.69 -6.36
C ASN A 287 -23.55 -9.00 -5.59
N GLU A 288 -24.65 -9.65 -5.21
CA GLU A 288 -24.59 -10.90 -4.43
C GLU A 288 -23.83 -12.03 -5.15
N GLU A 289 -24.00 -12.16 -6.47
CA GLU A 289 -23.28 -13.16 -7.28
C GLU A 289 -21.75 -12.97 -7.17
N MET A 290 -21.27 -11.73 -7.22
CA MET A 290 -19.86 -11.41 -7.04
C MET A 290 -19.37 -11.87 -5.67
N VAL A 291 -20.13 -11.61 -4.61
CA VAL A 291 -19.76 -12.04 -3.24
C VAL A 291 -19.73 -13.56 -3.12
N SER A 292 -20.69 -14.25 -3.72
CA SER A 292 -20.72 -15.72 -3.78
C SER A 292 -19.46 -16.27 -4.48
N LYS A 293 -19.09 -15.69 -5.62
CA LYS A 293 -17.88 -16.07 -6.37
C LYS A 293 -16.60 -15.78 -5.59
N MET A 294 -16.53 -14.66 -4.88
CA MET A 294 -15.42 -14.35 -3.97
C MET A 294 -15.31 -15.42 -2.86
N ALA A 295 -16.41 -15.82 -2.23
CA ALA A 295 -16.38 -16.91 -1.25
C ALA A 295 -15.85 -18.23 -1.87
N GLN A 296 -16.28 -18.58 -3.08
CA GLN A 296 -15.81 -19.78 -3.79
C GLN A 296 -14.30 -19.71 -4.12
N ALA A 297 -13.80 -18.53 -4.50
CA ALA A 297 -12.38 -18.29 -4.80
C ALA A 297 -11.47 -18.25 -3.56
N GLY A 298 -12.03 -18.33 -2.36
CA GLY A 298 -11.27 -18.40 -1.11
C GLY A 298 -11.15 -17.07 -0.37
N PHE A 299 -11.95 -16.05 -0.72
CA PHE A 299 -12.11 -14.89 0.16
C PHE A 299 -12.84 -15.30 1.44
N ARG A 300 -12.29 -14.88 2.58
CA ARG A 300 -12.76 -15.29 3.92
C ARG A 300 -12.98 -14.12 4.86
N SER A 301 -12.34 -12.99 4.61
CA SER A 301 -12.50 -11.79 5.43
C SER A 301 -12.60 -10.56 4.54
N VAL A 302 -13.47 -9.64 4.93
CA VAL A 302 -13.65 -8.35 4.25
C VAL A 302 -13.68 -7.23 5.27
N PHE A 303 -12.87 -6.19 5.01
CA PHE A 303 -13.02 -4.90 5.67
C PHE A 303 -14.03 -4.07 4.88
N LEU A 304 -15.14 -3.69 5.53
CA LEU A 304 -16.19 -2.86 4.93
C LEU A 304 -16.10 -1.44 5.47
N GLY A 305 -15.97 -0.47 4.56
CA GLY A 305 -15.94 0.96 4.89
C GLY A 305 -17.34 1.54 5.17
N ILE A 306 -17.88 1.25 6.36
CA ILE A 306 -19.17 1.75 6.86
C ILE A 306 -19.06 3.22 7.27
N GLU A 307 -18.01 3.54 8.02
CA GLU A 307 -17.57 4.83 8.57
C GLU A 307 -18.50 5.52 9.55
N ASN A 308 -19.80 5.58 9.29
CA ASN A 308 -20.74 6.27 10.17
C ASN A 308 -22.17 5.74 9.94
N ALA A 309 -23.02 5.84 10.96
CA ALA A 309 -24.43 5.51 10.92
C ALA A 309 -25.30 6.78 10.85
N SER A 310 -24.77 7.94 11.25
CA SER A 310 -25.50 9.20 11.23
C SER A 310 -25.62 9.74 9.82
N LYS A 311 -26.86 9.94 9.38
CA LYS A 311 -27.18 10.45 8.04
C LYS A 311 -26.51 11.81 7.76
N LYS A 312 -26.48 12.71 8.76
CA LYS A 312 -25.87 14.04 8.65
C LYS A 312 -24.37 13.95 8.31
N ASN A 313 -23.64 13.11 9.06
CA ASN A 313 -22.21 12.90 8.83
C ASN A 313 -21.92 12.22 7.50
N LEU A 314 -22.76 11.27 7.11
CA LEU A 314 -22.61 10.55 5.85
C LEU A 314 -22.85 11.42 4.62
N GLU A 315 -23.78 12.36 4.69
CA GLU A 315 -23.99 13.36 3.65
C GLU A 315 -22.76 14.27 3.51
N SER A 316 -22.25 14.79 4.63
CA SER A 316 -21.01 15.60 4.64
C SER A 316 -19.79 14.82 4.11
N ALA A 317 -19.66 13.55 4.50
CA ALA A 317 -18.57 12.67 4.07
C ALA A 317 -18.67 12.24 2.58
N GLY A 318 -19.76 12.56 1.89
CA GLY A 318 -20.02 12.12 0.52
C GLY A 318 -20.33 10.62 0.39
N LYS A 319 -20.81 9.99 1.48
CA LYS A 319 -21.15 8.55 1.56
C LYS A 319 -22.65 8.24 1.50
N GLY A 320 -23.54 9.24 1.51
CA GLY A 320 -24.97 9.08 1.23
C GLY A 320 -25.67 8.03 2.12
N ASN A 321 -26.61 7.24 1.57
CA ASN A 321 -27.33 6.19 2.32
C ASN A 321 -26.49 4.90 2.48
N ILE A 322 -25.32 5.00 3.12
CA ILE A 322 -24.44 3.85 3.36
C ILE A 322 -25.01 2.89 4.39
N VAL A 323 -25.92 3.31 5.28
CA VAL A 323 -26.42 2.49 6.39
C VAL A 323 -27.17 1.25 5.88
N ASN A 324 -28.16 1.45 5.01
CA ASN A 324 -28.92 0.34 4.41
C ASN A 324 -28.02 -0.55 3.55
N ALA A 325 -27.11 0.05 2.78
CA ALA A 325 -26.13 -0.69 1.99
C ALA A 325 -25.21 -1.52 2.89
N SER A 326 -24.79 -0.99 4.05
CA SER A 326 -23.94 -1.69 5.00
C SER A 326 -24.64 -2.89 5.62
N ARG A 327 -25.89 -2.74 6.07
CA ARG A 327 -26.68 -3.87 6.59
C ARG A 327 -26.82 -4.99 5.56
N LYS A 328 -27.23 -4.65 4.34
CA LYS A 328 -27.37 -5.61 3.24
C LYS A 328 -26.03 -6.26 2.85
N ALA A 329 -24.94 -5.49 2.79
CA ALA A 329 -23.61 -6.01 2.52
C ALA A 329 -23.17 -7.02 3.60
N MET A 330 -23.41 -6.70 4.88
CA MET A 330 -23.11 -7.60 6.00
C MET A 330 -23.92 -8.90 5.92
N GLU A 331 -25.23 -8.81 5.66
CA GLU A 331 -26.11 -9.98 5.48
C GLU A 331 -25.60 -10.90 4.37
N ILE A 332 -25.29 -10.34 3.20
CA ILE A 332 -24.74 -11.09 2.06
C ILE A 332 -23.38 -11.71 2.43
N CYS A 333 -22.48 -10.94 3.06
CA CYS A 333 -21.18 -11.44 3.47
C CYS A 333 -21.31 -12.62 4.45
N HIS A 334 -22.15 -12.50 5.48
CA HIS A 334 -22.40 -13.57 6.45
C HIS A 334 -23.06 -14.79 5.82
N LYS A 335 -24.02 -14.59 4.88
CA LYS A 335 -24.63 -15.68 4.11
C LYS A 335 -23.60 -16.56 3.40
N TYR A 336 -22.51 -15.96 2.90
CA TYR A 336 -21.42 -16.68 2.23
C TYR A 336 -20.20 -16.96 3.13
N GLY A 337 -20.34 -16.80 4.45
CA GLY A 337 -19.33 -17.20 5.43
C GLY A 337 -18.11 -16.28 5.53
N PHE A 338 -18.24 -15.01 5.14
CA PHE A 338 -17.20 -14.01 5.37
C PHE A 338 -17.17 -13.59 6.85
N MET A 339 -15.96 -13.42 7.39
CA MET A 339 -15.74 -12.58 8.56
C MET A 339 -15.73 -11.11 8.12
N VAL A 340 -16.65 -10.31 8.65
CA VAL A 340 -16.75 -8.88 8.36
C VAL A 340 -16.01 -8.08 9.44
N ILE A 341 -15.19 -7.14 9.01
CA ILE A 341 -14.59 -6.11 9.86
C ILE A 341 -15.17 -4.77 9.39
N GLY A 342 -16.01 -4.15 10.21
CA GLY A 342 -16.57 -2.83 9.91
C GLY A 342 -15.62 -1.72 10.35
N GLY A 343 -15.29 -0.79 9.45
CA GLY A 343 -14.65 0.46 9.81
C GLY A 343 -15.68 1.49 10.28
N LEU A 344 -15.43 2.15 11.41
CA LEU A 344 -16.15 3.35 11.84
C LEU A 344 -15.18 4.46 12.19
N ILE A 345 -15.60 5.68 11.89
CA ILE A 345 -14.86 6.91 12.15
C ILE A 345 -15.74 7.75 13.08
N PHE A 346 -15.21 7.99 14.27
CA PHE A 346 -15.71 8.99 15.20
C PHE A 346 -14.85 10.26 15.08
N GLY A 347 -15.44 11.42 15.35
CA GLY A 347 -14.81 12.72 15.26
C GLY A 347 -14.98 13.42 13.91
N PHE A 348 -16.11 13.19 13.21
CA PHE A 348 -16.49 14.08 12.11
C PHE A 348 -16.75 15.49 12.65
N PRO A 349 -16.52 16.56 11.86
CA PRO A 349 -16.72 17.94 12.31
C PRO A 349 -18.12 18.21 12.88
N GLU A 350 -19.11 17.43 12.43
CA GLU A 350 -20.52 17.55 12.79
C GLU A 350 -20.99 16.50 13.79
N ASP A 351 -20.09 15.68 14.35
CA ASP A 351 -20.41 14.70 15.40
C ASP A 351 -20.84 15.41 16.69
N ASP A 352 -21.85 14.84 17.32
CA ASP A 352 -22.41 15.19 18.62
C ASP A 352 -22.67 13.92 19.44
N GLU A 353 -23.13 14.06 20.68
CA GLU A 353 -23.38 12.92 21.56
C GLU A 353 -24.42 11.94 20.97
N GLU A 354 -25.47 12.46 20.33
CA GLU A 354 -26.54 11.65 19.73
C GLU A 354 -26.01 10.80 18.56
N SER A 355 -25.25 11.40 17.64
CA SER A 355 -24.64 10.68 16.52
C SER A 355 -23.59 9.66 16.96
N ILE A 356 -22.85 9.92 18.04
CA ILE A 356 -21.95 8.92 18.64
C ILE A 356 -22.74 7.74 19.20
N ILE A 357 -23.84 7.99 19.91
CA ILE A 357 -24.74 6.93 20.41
C ILE A 357 -25.35 6.15 19.25
N GLU A 358 -25.80 6.80 18.18
CA GLU A 358 -26.34 6.16 16.98
C GLU A 358 -25.32 5.21 16.34
N ASN A 359 -24.06 5.65 16.21
CA ASN A 359 -22.95 4.82 15.73
C ASN A 359 -22.72 3.59 16.62
N TYR A 360 -22.76 3.76 17.94
CA TYR A 360 -22.62 2.65 18.88
C TYR A 360 -23.79 1.66 18.79
N GLN A 361 -25.04 2.14 18.69
CA GLN A 361 -26.22 1.27 18.56
C GLN A 361 -26.25 0.55 17.22
N PHE A 362 -25.76 1.17 16.13
CA PHE A 362 -25.64 0.51 14.83
C PHE A 362 -24.69 -0.71 14.88
N MET A 363 -23.66 -0.65 15.72
CA MET A 363 -22.65 -1.70 15.86
C MET A 363 -23.04 -2.88 16.73
N LYS A 364 -24.02 -2.68 17.62
CA LYS A 364 -24.55 -3.73 18.48
C LYS A 364 -25.51 -4.63 17.69
#